data_AF-A0AA39FEH6-F1
#
_entry.id   AF-A0AA39FEH6-F1
#
_cell.length_a   1.000
_cell.length_b   1.000
_cell.length_c   1.000
_cell.angle_alpha   90.00
_cell.angle_beta   90.00
_cell.angle_gamma   90.00
#
_symmetry.space_group_name_H-M   'P 1'
#
loop_
_entity.id
_entity.type
_entity.pdbx_description
1 polymer ?
#
loop_
_entity_poly.entity_id
_entity_poly.type
_entity_poly.pdbx_seq_one_letter_code
_entity_poly.pdbx_strand_id
1 'polypeptide(L)'
;MMQEIKAVQLEDALMEGEGEMEVSDSEDEPQRKKSRSQADVDGENDRVQSLKEESDSLKCQLEAYKNEVDLLKSETKVEIDTKDKQIKMLQQKLKGIQEQLIQSQKQQAQDDQKIKELMIKLNTTKMEEPLMENEVITLDKDDDVNEEPRIPRTLNATSGYIQVTQKDAKLIGLIATFLHIHPFGASVDYVWSYLQKMEPGIRPNEVEALMQRFPQVFKQELSGIGANMERRWQFSGFNIYRTTH
;
A
#
# COMPACT_ATOMS: atom_id res chain seq x y z
N MET A 1 -9.41 32.02 -3.77
CA MET A 1 -8.16 32.79 -3.58
C MET A 1 -7.21 31.92 -2.77
N MET A 2 -6.34 31.16 -3.44
CA MET A 2 -5.02 30.75 -2.94
C MET A 2 -4.21 30.28 -4.15
N GLN A 3 -2.99 30.81 -4.23
CA GLN A 3 -2.12 30.86 -5.40
C GLN A 3 -1.40 29.53 -5.62
N GLU A 4 -1.38 29.05 -6.86
CA GLU A 4 -0.47 28.00 -7.31
C GLU A 4 0.93 28.60 -7.53
N ILE A 5 1.93 27.97 -6.90
CA ILE A 5 3.34 28.36 -6.97
C ILE A 5 3.90 27.88 -8.32
N LYS A 6 4.26 28.83 -9.20
CA LYS A 6 5.04 28.58 -10.42
C LYS A 6 6.46 28.18 -10.04
N ALA A 7 6.82 26.93 -10.26
CA ALA A 7 8.19 26.42 -10.13
C ALA A 7 8.69 25.85 -11.47
N VAL A 8 8.75 26.68 -12.53
CA VAL A 8 9.31 26.32 -13.86
C VAL A 8 9.95 27.54 -14.53
N GLN A 9 10.81 28.30 -13.85
CA GLN A 9 11.55 29.44 -14.47
C GLN A 9 12.93 29.69 -13.85
N LEU A 10 13.60 28.68 -13.27
CA LEU A 10 14.93 28.86 -12.67
C LEU A 10 16.05 28.07 -13.35
N GLU A 11 15.74 27.24 -14.35
CA GLU A 11 16.75 26.39 -14.99
C GLU A 11 17.40 27.07 -16.22
N ASP A 12 16.70 27.97 -16.91
CA ASP A 12 17.22 28.67 -18.10
C ASP A 12 18.22 29.80 -17.78
N ALA A 13 18.31 30.27 -16.52
CA ALA A 13 19.17 31.41 -16.16
C ALA A 13 20.61 31.02 -15.78
N LEU A 14 20.91 29.71 -15.68
CA LEU A 14 22.22 29.22 -15.21
C LEU A 14 23.18 28.81 -16.34
N MET A 15 22.76 28.88 -17.61
CA MET A 15 23.60 28.49 -18.76
C MET A 15 24.23 29.66 -19.55
N GLU A 16 23.98 30.91 -19.18
CA GLU A 16 24.44 32.07 -19.97
C GLU A 16 25.71 32.79 -19.46
N GLY A 17 26.45 32.25 -18.49
CA GLY A 17 27.39 33.09 -17.73
C GLY A 17 28.73 32.51 -17.34
N GLU A 18 29.51 31.87 -18.22
CA GLU A 18 30.97 31.76 -17.98
C GLU A 18 31.76 31.44 -19.26
N GLY A 19 32.26 32.50 -19.91
CA GLY A 19 33.04 32.46 -21.14
C GLY A 19 34.14 33.52 -21.19
N GLU A 20 34.76 33.86 -20.06
CA GLU A 20 35.88 34.80 -20.00
C GLU A 20 37.19 34.04 -19.81
N MET A 21 37.81 33.61 -20.92
CA MET A 21 39.21 33.18 -20.92
C MET A 21 40.09 34.42 -21.05
N GLU A 22 40.70 34.85 -19.94
CA GLU A 22 41.74 35.88 -19.97
C GLU A 22 42.97 35.34 -20.70
N VAL A 23 43.30 35.97 -21.83
CA VAL A 23 44.58 35.78 -22.51
C VAL A 23 45.68 36.37 -21.63
N SER A 24 46.62 35.55 -21.19
CA SER A 24 47.79 36.07 -20.48
C SER A 24 48.65 36.85 -21.48
N ASP A 25 48.68 38.17 -21.33
CA ASP A 25 49.62 39.06 -22.01
C ASP A 25 51.03 38.84 -21.44
N SER A 26 52.02 38.70 -22.32
CA SER A 26 53.43 38.62 -21.97
C SER A 26 54.24 39.23 -23.10
N GLU A 27 54.32 40.56 -23.10
CA GLU A 27 55.30 41.32 -23.87
C GLU A 27 56.61 41.47 -23.07
N ASP A 28 57.67 40.76 -23.48
CA ASP A 28 59.06 41.28 -23.53
C ASP A 28 59.93 40.41 -24.46
N GLU A 29 60.52 41.03 -25.49
CA GLU A 29 61.37 40.42 -26.55
C GLU A 29 62.86 40.26 -26.07
N PRO A 30 63.73 39.38 -26.64
CA PRO A 30 64.03 39.36 -28.07
C PRO A 30 64.30 37.99 -28.74
N GLN A 31 64.02 37.95 -30.04
CA GLN A 31 64.50 37.03 -31.08
C GLN A 31 65.58 36.01 -30.68
N ARG A 32 65.15 34.76 -30.47
CA ARG A 32 65.95 33.58 -30.84
C ARG A 32 65.14 32.75 -31.82
N LYS A 33 65.56 32.72 -33.09
CA LYS A 33 65.12 31.74 -34.08
C LYS A 33 65.54 30.34 -33.58
N LYS A 34 64.75 29.74 -32.68
CA LYS A 34 64.73 28.30 -32.46
C LYS A 34 63.97 27.73 -33.65
N SER A 35 64.67 26.99 -34.51
CA SER A 35 64.02 26.02 -35.39
C SER A 35 63.11 25.16 -34.51
N ARG A 36 61.79 25.33 -34.62
CA ARG A 36 60.82 24.49 -33.91
C ARG A 36 61.14 23.05 -34.31
N SER A 37 61.60 22.26 -33.35
CA SER A 37 61.99 20.88 -33.59
C SER A 37 60.77 20.15 -34.12
N GLN A 38 60.93 19.26 -35.10
CA GLN A 38 59.84 18.42 -35.60
C GLN A 38 59.15 17.62 -34.47
N ALA A 39 59.88 17.36 -33.38
CA ALA A 39 59.38 16.76 -32.14
C ALA A 39 58.38 17.62 -31.35
N ASP A 40 58.45 18.96 -31.42
CA ASP A 40 57.51 19.85 -30.71
C ASP A 40 56.16 19.96 -31.43
N VAL A 41 56.15 19.78 -32.76
CA VAL A 41 54.93 19.76 -33.58
C VAL A 41 54.22 18.42 -33.47
N ASP A 42 54.97 17.33 -33.37
CA ASP A 42 54.43 15.97 -33.16
C ASP A 42 53.69 15.88 -31.81
N GLY A 43 54.29 16.43 -30.75
CA GLY A 43 53.66 16.47 -29.42
C GLY A 43 52.40 17.33 -29.33
N GLU A 44 52.28 18.40 -30.13
CA GLU A 44 51.03 19.16 -30.25
C GLU A 44 49.96 18.39 -31.02
N ASN A 45 50.34 17.70 -32.09
CA ASN A 45 49.42 16.89 -32.88
C ASN A 45 48.84 15.72 -32.07
N ASP A 46 49.65 15.06 -31.26
CA ASP A 46 49.22 13.98 -30.35
C ASP A 46 48.23 14.49 -29.28
N ARG A 47 48.45 15.69 -28.77
CA ARG A 47 47.52 16.34 -27.83
C ARG A 47 46.19 16.69 -28.49
N VAL A 48 46.23 17.25 -29.70
CA VAL A 48 45.03 17.57 -30.47
C VAL A 48 44.24 16.31 -30.81
N GLN A 49 44.93 15.22 -31.19
CA GLN A 49 44.30 13.93 -31.47
C GLN A 49 43.66 13.33 -30.21
N SER A 50 44.35 13.39 -29.07
CA SER A 50 43.80 12.92 -27.78
C SER A 50 42.55 13.69 -27.36
N LEU A 51 42.56 15.03 -27.49
CA LEU A 51 41.40 15.87 -27.20
C LEU A 51 40.23 15.59 -28.15
N LYS A 52 40.52 15.26 -29.42
CA LYS A 52 39.50 14.90 -30.39
C LYS A 52 38.84 13.56 -30.04
N GLU A 53 39.62 12.57 -29.64
CA GLU A 53 39.12 11.27 -29.18
C GLU A 53 38.29 11.41 -27.90
N GLU A 54 38.73 12.25 -26.96
CA GLU A 54 37.95 12.59 -25.77
C GLU A 54 36.63 13.30 -26.14
N SER A 55 36.67 14.27 -27.07
CA SER A 55 35.46 14.95 -27.56
C SER A 55 34.47 13.98 -28.19
N ASP A 56 34.95 13.04 -29.02
CA ASP A 56 34.10 12.04 -29.65
C ASP A 56 33.55 11.03 -28.61
N SER A 57 34.35 10.65 -27.61
CA SER A 57 33.90 9.84 -26.48
C SER A 57 32.78 10.53 -25.68
N LEU A 58 32.96 11.81 -25.35
CA LEU A 58 31.97 12.61 -24.64
C LEU A 58 30.68 12.76 -25.45
N LYS A 59 30.75 12.94 -26.78
CA LYS A 59 29.56 12.95 -27.65
C LYS A 59 28.79 11.63 -27.59
N CYS A 60 29.50 10.50 -27.67
CA CYS A 60 28.89 9.18 -27.54
C CYS A 60 28.22 9.00 -26.17
N GLN A 61 28.85 9.46 -25.10
CA GLN A 61 28.31 9.38 -23.75
C GLN A 61 27.06 10.26 -23.59
N LEU A 62 27.08 11.49 -24.11
CA LEU A 62 25.91 12.37 -24.09
C LEU A 62 24.72 11.78 -24.86
N GLU A 63 24.97 11.18 -26.03
CA GLU A 63 23.90 10.53 -26.80
C GLU A 63 23.34 9.30 -26.06
N ALA A 64 24.19 8.55 -25.35
CA ALA A 64 23.74 7.45 -24.49
C ALA A 64 22.83 7.95 -23.36
N TYR A 65 23.23 9.01 -22.64
CA TYR A 65 22.40 9.59 -21.57
C TYR A 65 21.10 10.18 -22.10
N LYS A 66 21.13 10.82 -23.26
CA LYS A 66 19.92 11.34 -23.92
C LYS A 66 18.94 10.21 -24.23
N ASN A 67 19.42 9.09 -24.79
CA ASN A 67 18.59 7.92 -25.07
C ASN A 67 18.03 7.28 -23.79
N GLU A 68 18.82 7.20 -22.72
CA GLU A 68 18.37 6.69 -21.41
C GLU A 68 17.27 7.58 -20.82
N VAL A 69 17.44 8.91 -20.88
CA VAL A 69 16.43 9.87 -20.44
C VAL A 69 15.14 9.74 -21.25
N ASP A 70 15.24 9.62 -22.57
CA ASP A 70 14.07 9.46 -23.43
C ASP A 70 13.34 8.14 -23.17
N LEU A 71 14.08 7.06 -22.91
CA LEU A 71 13.53 5.78 -22.48
C LEU A 71 12.77 5.93 -21.16
N LEU A 72 13.39 6.50 -20.12
CA LEU A 72 12.76 6.72 -18.81
C LEU A 72 11.51 7.59 -18.91
N LYS A 73 11.54 8.65 -19.73
CA LYS A 73 10.35 9.49 -19.99
C LYS A 73 9.24 8.68 -20.64
N SER A 74 9.57 7.82 -21.61
CA SER A 74 8.58 6.98 -22.29
C SER A 74 7.96 5.94 -21.36
N GLU A 75 8.76 5.29 -20.51
CA GLU A 75 8.31 4.31 -19.51
C GLU A 75 7.42 4.98 -18.47
N THR A 76 7.85 6.12 -17.93
CA THR A 76 7.07 6.91 -16.96
C THR A 76 5.72 7.31 -17.55
N LYS A 77 5.70 7.75 -18.82
CA LYS A 77 4.45 8.11 -19.51
C LYS A 77 3.51 6.92 -19.65
N VAL A 78 4.03 5.75 -20.04
CA VAL A 78 3.23 4.51 -20.14
C VAL A 78 2.69 4.08 -18.77
N GLU A 79 3.49 4.23 -17.72
CA GLU A 79 3.04 3.94 -16.35
C GLU A 79 1.92 4.89 -15.92
N ILE A 80 2.07 6.19 -16.14
CA ILE A 80 1.03 7.20 -15.86
C ILE A 80 -0.26 6.86 -16.62
N ASP A 81 -0.19 6.61 -17.92
CA ASP A 81 -1.37 6.26 -18.75
C ASP A 81 -2.07 4.98 -18.24
N THR A 82 -1.29 4.02 -17.74
CA THR A 82 -1.81 2.78 -17.16
C THR A 82 -2.51 3.03 -15.83
N LYS A 83 -1.89 3.83 -14.94
CA LYS A 83 -2.48 4.23 -13.65
C LYS A 83 -3.75 5.04 -13.87
N ASP A 84 -3.78 5.95 -14.84
CA ASP A 84 -4.95 6.74 -15.21
C ASP A 84 -6.13 5.87 -15.67
N LYS A 85 -5.87 4.83 -16.48
CA LYS A 85 -6.89 3.86 -16.87
C LYS A 85 -7.44 3.10 -15.67
N GLN A 86 -6.58 2.66 -14.75
CA GLN A 86 -7.00 1.98 -13.52
C GLN A 86 -7.86 2.89 -12.64
N ILE A 87 -7.46 4.16 -12.46
CA ILE A 87 -8.22 5.16 -11.70
C ILE A 87 -9.60 5.37 -12.33
N LYS A 88 -9.69 5.55 -13.65
CA LYS A 88 -10.97 5.71 -14.35
C LYS A 88 -11.90 4.50 -14.17
N MET A 89 -11.37 3.29 -14.25
CA MET A 89 -12.17 2.07 -14.00
C MET A 89 -12.68 2.01 -12.56
N LEU A 90 -11.82 2.33 -11.58
CA LEU A 90 -12.21 2.36 -10.17
C LEU A 90 -13.27 3.42 -9.89
N GLN A 91 -13.13 4.62 -10.45
CA GLN A 91 -14.14 5.68 -10.37
C GLN A 91 -15.48 5.24 -10.95
N GLN A 92 -15.49 4.54 -12.08
CA GLN A 92 -16.71 4.00 -12.68
C GLN A 92 -17.37 2.93 -11.79
N LYS A 93 -16.57 2.00 -11.23
CA LYS A 93 -17.07 1.00 -10.27
C LYS A 93 -17.66 1.65 -9.01
N LEU A 94 -16.96 2.64 -8.46
CA LEU A 94 -17.42 3.39 -7.28
C LEU A 94 -18.77 4.07 -7.54
N LYS A 95 -18.90 4.75 -8.69
CA LYS A 95 -20.16 5.37 -9.10
C LYS A 95 -21.29 4.34 -9.24
N GLY A 96 -21.02 3.19 -9.85
CA GLY A 96 -22.02 2.12 -9.98
C GLY A 96 -22.49 1.56 -8.64
N ILE A 97 -21.57 1.33 -7.70
CA ILE A 97 -21.91 0.88 -6.33
C ILE A 97 -22.73 1.94 -5.60
N GLN A 98 -22.37 3.22 -5.72
CA GLN A 98 -23.12 4.31 -5.10
C GLN A 98 -24.55 4.41 -5.64
N GLU A 99 -24.74 4.25 -6.95
CA GLU A 99 -26.07 4.20 -7.58
C GLU A 99 -26.90 3.02 -7.09
N GLN A 100 -26.30 1.82 -6.99
CA GLN A 100 -26.97 0.63 -6.43
C GLN A 100 -27.37 0.84 -4.97
N LEU A 101 -26.51 1.46 -4.16
CA LEU A 101 -26.80 1.74 -2.75
C LEU A 101 -27.98 2.69 -2.60
N ILE A 102 -28.01 3.78 -3.37
CA ILE A 102 -29.12 4.75 -3.38
C ILE A 102 -30.43 4.07 -3.78
N GLN A 103 -30.39 3.22 -4.82
CA GLN A 103 -31.57 2.49 -5.27
C GLN A 103 -32.06 1.48 -4.23
N SER A 104 -31.16 0.77 -3.55
CA SER A 104 -31.48 -0.16 -2.48
C SER A 104 -32.11 0.55 -1.27
N GLN A 105 -31.55 1.69 -0.85
CA GLN A 105 -32.13 2.50 0.23
C GLN A 105 -33.55 2.99 -0.11
N LYS A 106 -33.78 3.42 -1.35
CA LYS A 106 -35.11 3.83 -1.81
C LYS A 106 -36.12 2.67 -1.76
N GLN A 107 -35.71 1.48 -2.20
CA GLN A 107 -36.55 0.29 -2.16
C GLN A 107 -36.88 -0.11 -0.71
N GLN A 108 -35.88 -0.13 0.16
CA GLN A 108 -36.06 -0.43 1.58
C GLN A 108 -37.04 0.53 2.24
N ALA A 109 -36.95 1.83 1.97
CA ALA A 109 -37.89 2.82 2.50
C ALA A 109 -39.34 2.58 2.04
N GLN A 110 -39.55 2.12 0.81
CA GLN A 110 -40.88 1.76 0.30
C GLN A 110 -41.43 0.50 0.98
N ASP A 111 -40.57 -0.50 1.19
CA ASP A 111 -40.97 -1.75 1.83
C ASP A 111 -41.26 -1.53 3.32
N ASP A 112 -40.49 -0.68 4.02
CA ASP A 112 -40.77 -0.26 5.39
C ASP A 112 -42.14 0.44 5.51
N GLN A 113 -42.52 1.27 4.52
CA GLN A 113 -43.86 1.88 4.49
C GLN A 113 -44.97 0.84 4.30
N LYS A 114 -44.79 -0.12 3.39
CA LYS A 114 -45.77 -1.21 3.18
C LYS A 114 -45.90 -2.10 4.42
N ILE A 115 -44.79 -2.40 5.10
CA ILE A 115 -44.80 -3.18 6.34
C ILE A 115 -45.62 -2.45 7.40
N LYS A 116 -45.40 -1.13 7.59
CA LYS A 116 -46.19 -0.33 8.53
C LYS A 116 -47.68 -0.35 8.20
N GLU A 117 -48.05 -0.21 6.93
CA GLU A 117 -49.44 -0.26 6.49
C GLU A 117 -50.09 -1.63 6.77
N LEU A 118 -49.40 -2.72 6.45
CA LEU A 118 -49.88 -4.09 6.69
C LEU A 118 -50.00 -4.39 8.19
N MET A 119 -49.07 -3.92 9.03
CA MET A 119 -49.16 -4.07 10.48
C MET A 119 -50.39 -3.37 11.07
N ILE A 120 -50.72 -2.18 10.57
CA ILE A 120 -51.93 -1.46 10.99
C ILE A 120 -53.17 -2.26 10.63
N LYS A 121 -53.28 -2.74 9.37
CA LYS A 121 -54.41 -3.56 8.91
C LYS A 121 -54.59 -4.82 9.76
N LEU A 122 -53.51 -5.51 10.08
CA LEU A 122 -53.53 -6.74 10.86
C LEU A 122 -53.96 -6.49 12.32
N ASN A 123 -53.58 -5.36 12.90
CA ASN A 123 -54.03 -4.95 14.24
C ASN A 123 -55.51 -4.52 14.26
N THR A 124 -56.00 -3.86 13.20
CA THR A 124 -57.43 -3.53 13.09
C THR A 124 -58.31 -4.77 12.92
N THR A 125 -57.86 -5.79 12.19
CA THR A 125 -58.60 -7.05 12.03
C THR A 125 -58.62 -7.90 13.31
N LYS A 126 -57.57 -7.82 14.14
CA LYS A 126 -57.52 -8.52 15.45
C LYS A 126 -58.49 -7.94 16.51
N MET A 127 -59.04 -6.75 16.31
CA MET A 127 -60.03 -6.17 17.22
C MET A 127 -61.47 -6.65 16.94
N GLU A 128 -61.70 -7.49 15.92
CA GLU A 128 -63.03 -7.99 15.53
C GLU A 128 -63.33 -9.48 15.88
N GLU A 129 -62.41 -10.24 16.50
CA GLU A 129 -62.69 -11.63 16.94
C GLU A 129 -62.82 -11.74 18.48
N PRO A 130 -63.99 -12.15 19.04
CA PRO A 130 -64.12 -12.42 20.46
C PRO A 130 -63.75 -13.87 20.82
N LEU A 131 -62.91 -14.00 21.85
CA LEU A 131 -62.86 -15.02 22.91
C LEU A 131 -63.05 -16.51 22.51
N MET A 132 -62.01 -17.33 22.68
CA MET A 132 -62.13 -18.60 23.43
C MET A 132 -60.82 -18.92 24.17
N GLU A 133 -60.99 -19.21 25.46
CA GLU A 133 -59.99 -19.67 26.43
C GLU A 133 -59.23 -20.90 25.94
N ASN A 134 -57.94 -21.00 26.29
CA ASN A 134 -57.30 -22.29 26.50
C ASN A 134 -56.56 -22.27 27.84
N GLU A 135 -57.23 -22.98 28.74
CA GLU A 135 -56.88 -23.57 30.02
C GLU A 135 -55.40 -23.93 30.21
N VAL A 136 -54.90 -23.53 31.39
CA VAL A 136 -53.59 -23.92 31.94
C VAL A 136 -53.63 -25.41 32.30
N ILE A 137 -52.79 -26.22 31.65
CA ILE A 137 -52.51 -27.59 32.09
C ILE A 137 -51.09 -27.62 32.67
N THR A 138 -51.01 -27.64 33.99
CA THR A 138 -49.83 -28.03 34.75
C THR A 138 -49.71 -29.55 34.74
N LEU A 139 -48.62 -30.09 34.19
CA LEU A 139 -48.18 -31.45 34.44
C LEU A 139 -46.68 -31.44 34.70
N ASP A 140 -46.35 -31.52 35.99
CA ASP A 140 -45.07 -31.99 36.50
C ASP A 140 -44.75 -33.38 35.94
N LYS A 141 -43.48 -33.59 35.56
CA LYS A 141 -42.75 -34.85 35.70
C LYS A 141 -41.27 -34.65 35.38
N ASP A 142 -40.45 -34.81 36.41
CA ASP A 142 -39.01 -35.01 36.38
C ASP A 142 -38.62 -36.20 35.49
N ASP A 143 -37.45 -36.12 34.84
CA ASP A 143 -36.40 -37.16 34.91
C ASP A 143 -35.16 -36.77 34.09
N ASP A 144 -34.10 -36.48 34.85
CA ASP A 144 -32.70 -36.95 34.79
C ASP A 144 -31.88 -37.03 33.48
N VAL A 145 -30.59 -36.79 33.70
CA VAL A 145 -29.49 -36.39 32.84
C VAL A 145 -28.60 -37.60 32.56
N ASN A 146 -28.19 -37.86 31.30
CA ASN A 146 -26.92 -38.54 30.95
C ASN A 146 -26.69 -38.50 29.41
N GLU A 147 -25.83 -37.64 28.85
CA GLU A 147 -24.39 -37.81 28.54
C GLU A 147 -24.04 -38.99 27.61
N GLU A 148 -23.72 -38.69 26.34
CA GLU A 148 -22.49 -39.19 25.66
C GLU A 148 -22.18 -38.32 24.40
N PRO A 149 -20.89 -38.00 24.10
CA PRO A 149 -20.51 -36.74 23.44
C PRO A 149 -20.40 -36.86 21.92
N ARG A 150 -21.09 -35.97 21.20
CA ARG A 150 -20.82 -35.70 19.79
C ARG A 150 -19.79 -34.59 19.68
N ILE A 151 -18.61 -34.97 19.19
CA ILE A 151 -17.51 -34.09 18.76
C ILE A 151 -18.07 -32.90 17.94
N PRO A 152 -17.98 -31.65 18.41
CA PRO A 152 -18.29 -30.52 17.57
C PRO A 152 -17.03 -30.12 16.80
N ARG A 153 -17.06 -30.34 15.48
CA ARG A 153 -16.25 -29.54 14.55
C ARG A 153 -16.70 -28.08 14.71
N THR A 154 -15.93 -27.30 15.45
CA THR A 154 -16.18 -25.88 15.64
C THR A 154 -15.79 -25.12 14.37
N LEU A 155 -16.72 -25.06 13.41
CA LEU A 155 -16.87 -23.88 12.58
C LEU A 155 -17.51 -22.80 13.46
N ASN A 156 -16.70 -22.14 14.27
CA ASN A 156 -17.17 -21.01 15.09
C ASN A 156 -17.15 -19.74 14.25
N ALA A 157 -18.18 -19.61 13.41
CA ALA A 157 -18.77 -18.32 13.11
C ALA A 157 -19.71 -17.97 14.27
N THR A 158 -19.14 -17.58 15.40
CA THR A 158 -19.88 -16.96 16.50
C THR A 158 -19.27 -15.58 16.74
N SER A 159 -20.13 -14.56 16.68
CA SER A 159 -19.86 -13.22 17.17
C SER A 159 -19.60 -13.30 18.68
N GLY A 160 -18.39 -13.69 19.05
CA GLY A 160 -17.89 -13.78 20.41
C GLY A 160 -16.91 -12.65 20.63
N TYR A 161 -17.21 -11.75 21.57
CA TYR A 161 -16.31 -10.69 21.97
C TYR A 161 -14.95 -11.30 22.35
N ILE A 162 -13.90 -10.97 21.60
CA ILE A 162 -12.54 -11.39 21.93
C ILE A 162 -12.13 -10.60 23.18
N GLN A 163 -11.97 -11.28 24.31
CA GLN A 163 -11.40 -10.64 25.50
C GLN A 163 -9.94 -10.28 25.24
N VAL A 164 -9.66 -8.98 25.18
CA VAL A 164 -8.32 -8.40 24.99
C VAL A 164 -7.80 -7.96 26.35
N THR A 165 -6.73 -8.59 26.85
CA THR A 165 -6.07 -8.17 28.08
C THR A 165 -5.20 -6.92 27.84
N GLN A 166 -4.75 -6.24 28.91
CA GLN A 166 -3.81 -5.11 28.75
C GLN A 166 -2.49 -5.54 28.09
N LYS A 167 -2.02 -6.77 28.39
CA LYS A 167 -0.85 -7.36 27.74
C LYS A 167 -1.10 -7.57 26.25
N ASP A 168 -2.27 -8.11 25.88
CA ASP A 168 -2.64 -8.28 24.47
C ASP A 168 -2.70 -6.94 23.76
N ALA A 169 -3.36 -5.92 24.34
CA ALA A 169 -3.46 -4.59 23.74
C ALA A 169 -2.08 -3.96 23.49
N LYS A 170 -1.16 -4.07 24.45
CA LYS A 170 0.23 -3.61 24.30
C LYS A 170 0.93 -4.33 23.15
N LEU A 171 0.82 -5.66 23.09
CA LEU A 171 1.48 -6.46 22.05
C LEU A 171 0.88 -6.23 20.67
N ILE A 172 -0.44 -6.16 20.57
CA ILE A 172 -1.14 -5.82 19.33
C ILE A 172 -0.64 -4.47 18.81
N GLY A 173 -0.54 -3.46 19.69
CA GLY A 173 -0.02 -2.15 19.32
C GLY A 173 1.42 -2.21 18.81
N LEU A 174 2.32 -2.87 19.54
CA LEU A 174 3.73 -3.00 19.14
C LEU A 174 3.90 -3.77 17.83
N ILE A 175 3.20 -4.89 17.66
CA ILE A 175 3.23 -5.69 16.42
C ILE A 175 2.63 -4.90 15.26
N ALA A 176 1.52 -4.19 15.47
CA ALA A 176 0.90 -3.36 14.46
C ALA A 176 1.85 -2.26 13.97
N THR A 177 2.50 -1.52 14.88
CA THR A 177 3.48 -0.49 14.52
C THR A 177 4.67 -1.09 13.76
N PHE A 178 5.20 -2.23 14.22
CA PHE A 178 6.30 -2.92 13.56
C PHE A 178 5.94 -3.37 12.14
N LEU A 179 4.79 -4.02 11.96
CA LEU A 179 4.36 -4.52 10.66
C LEU A 179 3.91 -3.39 9.72
N HIS A 180 3.47 -2.24 10.26
CA HIS A 180 3.09 -1.09 9.45
C HIS A 180 4.25 -0.51 8.63
N ILE A 181 5.48 -0.59 9.16
CA ILE A 181 6.69 -0.17 8.45
C ILE A 181 7.31 -1.29 7.59
N HIS A 182 6.66 -2.45 7.47
CA HIS A 182 7.15 -3.62 6.73
C HIS A 182 6.19 -3.98 5.59
N PRO A 183 6.33 -3.34 4.40
CA PRO A 183 5.38 -3.48 3.29
C PRO A 183 5.26 -4.91 2.74
N PHE A 184 6.29 -5.75 2.92
CA PHE A 184 6.31 -7.15 2.48
C PHE A 184 6.08 -8.14 3.64
N GLY A 185 5.66 -7.65 4.80
CA GLY A 185 5.49 -8.43 6.02
C GLY A 185 6.81 -8.94 6.61
N ALA A 186 6.69 -9.72 7.68
CA ALA A 186 7.81 -10.27 8.42
C ALA A 186 7.52 -11.69 8.92
N SER A 187 8.58 -12.49 9.12
CA SER A 187 8.46 -13.79 9.78
C SER A 187 8.13 -13.62 11.27
N VAL A 188 7.57 -14.67 11.89
CA VAL A 188 7.28 -14.69 13.33
C VAL A 188 8.55 -14.42 14.14
N ASP A 189 9.67 -15.04 13.76
CA ASP A 189 10.95 -14.87 14.45
C ASP A 189 11.45 -13.43 14.42
N TYR A 190 11.20 -12.70 13.33
CA TYR A 190 11.62 -11.31 13.22
C TYR A 190 10.77 -10.39 14.10
N VAL A 191 9.44 -10.58 14.08
CA VAL A 191 8.51 -9.87 14.98
C VAL A 191 8.87 -10.16 16.44
N TRP A 192 9.12 -11.42 16.78
CA TRP A 192 9.53 -11.84 18.12
C TRP A 192 10.84 -11.20 18.55
N SER A 193 11.85 -11.17 17.68
CA SER A 193 13.15 -10.53 17.94
C SER A 193 13.01 -9.04 18.24
N TYR A 194 12.06 -8.35 17.59
CA TYR A 194 11.71 -6.97 17.90
C TYR A 194 11.03 -6.85 19.28
N LEU A 195 10.03 -7.69 19.55
CA LEU A 195 9.28 -7.66 20.81
C LEU A 195 10.14 -8.01 22.02
N GLN A 196 11.11 -8.91 21.89
CA GLN A 196 11.99 -9.35 22.98
C GLN A 196 12.74 -8.19 23.64
N LYS A 197 13.04 -7.12 22.88
CA LYS A 197 13.70 -5.91 23.39
C LYS A 197 12.79 -5.07 24.30
N MET A 198 11.47 -5.14 24.08
CA MET A 198 10.47 -4.33 24.77
C MET A 198 9.74 -5.12 25.87
N GLU A 199 9.58 -6.42 25.68
CA GLU A 199 8.87 -7.34 26.56
C GLU A 199 9.65 -8.66 26.67
N PRO A 200 10.67 -8.72 27.53
CA PRO A 200 11.46 -9.93 27.72
C PRO A 200 10.59 -11.03 28.35
N GLY A 201 10.63 -12.24 27.77
CA GLY A 201 9.91 -13.41 28.30
C GLY A 201 8.75 -13.92 27.44
N ILE A 202 8.45 -13.26 26.32
CA ILE A 202 7.50 -13.77 25.33
C ILE A 202 8.15 -14.87 24.48
N ARG A 203 7.44 -15.96 24.24
CA ARG A 203 7.86 -17.03 23.31
C ARG A 203 7.34 -16.75 21.89
N PRO A 204 8.05 -17.21 20.83
CA PRO A 204 7.59 -17.06 19.45
C PRO A 204 6.16 -17.59 19.21
N ASN A 205 5.82 -18.73 19.81
CA ASN A 205 4.49 -19.33 19.72
C ASN A 205 3.39 -18.43 20.29
N GLU A 206 3.68 -17.63 21.31
CA GLU A 206 2.72 -16.69 21.89
C GLU A 206 2.48 -15.50 20.96
N VAL A 207 3.52 -15.04 20.25
CA VAL A 207 3.40 -14.00 19.22
C VAL A 207 2.55 -14.49 18.07
N GLU A 208 2.81 -15.71 17.57
CA GLU A 208 2.02 -16.31 16.49
C GLU A 208 0.56 -16.53 16.90
N ALA A 209 0.31 -17.12 18.08
CA ALA A 209 -1.04 -17.35 18.58
C ALA A 209 -1.83 -16.04 18.75
N LEU A 210 -1.17 -14.97 19.22
CA LEU A 210 -1.77 -13.65 19.32
C LEU A 210 -2.18 -13.13 17.93
N MET A 211 -1.27 -13.16 16.94
CA MET A 211 -1.58 -12.67 15.60
C MET A 211 -2.71 -13.48 14.93
N GLN A 212 -2.73 -14.80 15.11
CA GLN A 212 -3.81 -15.67 14.63
C GLN A 212 -5.17 -15.36 15.27
N ARG A 213 -5.18 -14.90 16.52
CA ARG A 213 -6.41 -14.53 17.26
C ARG A 213 -7.07 -13.27 16.70
N PHE A 214 -6.33 -12.42 15.99
CA PHE A 214 -6.83 -11.17 15.41
C PHE A 214 -6.68 -11.12 13.88
N PRO A 215 -7.41 -11.97 13.12
CA PRO A 215 -7.28 -12.09 11.66
C PRO A 215 -7.72 -10.85 10.88
N GLN A 216 -8.48 -9.95 11.52
CA GLN A 216 -8.82 -8.65 10.92
C GLN A 216 -7.65 -7.66 10.99
N VAL A 217 -6.77 -7.83 11.97
CA VAL A 217 -5.63 -6.93 12.23
C VAL A 217 -4.35 -7.45 11.59
N PHE A 218 -4.12 -8.77 11.65
CA PHE A 218 -2.92 -9.42 11.14
C PHE A 218 -3.30 -10.51 10.14
N LYS A 219 -2.65 -10.51 8.97
CA LYS A 219 -2.82 -11.52 7.94
C LYS A 219 -1.52 -12.29 7.74
N GLN A 220 -1.63 -13.61 7.60
CA GLN A 220 -0.52 -14.45 7.19
C GLN A 220 -0.61 -14.66 5.67
N GLU A 221 0.41 -14.23 4.93
CA GLU A 221 0.55 -14.45 3.50
C GLU A 221 1.75 -15.35 3.20
N LEU A 222 1.66 -16.13 2.13
CA LEU A 222 2.77 -16.88 1.58
C LEU A 222 3.49 -15.99 0.57
N SER A 223 4.75 -15.67 0.83
CA SER A 223 5.60 -14.88 -0.05
C SER A 223 6.67 -15.78 -0.68
N GLY A 224 7.01 -15.55 -1.95
CA GLY A 224 8.04 -16.30 -2.67
C GLY A 224 7.49 -17.28 -3.73
N ILE A 225 8.40 -17.97 -4.41
CA ILE A 225 8.10 -18.91 -5.51
C ILE A 225 8.87 -20.21 -5.29
N GLY A 226 8.19 -21.35 -5.36
CA GLY A 226 8.80 -22.67 -5.31
C GLY A 226 9.47 -22.99 -3.97
N ALA A 227 10.76 -23.32 -4.00
CA ALA A 227 11.54 -23.73 -2.83
C ALA A 227 11.82 -22.59 -1.81
N ASN A 228 11.56 -21.33 -2.18
CA ASN A 228 11.77 -20.16 -1.32
C ASN A 228 10.45 -19.56 -0.80
N MET A 229 9.42 -20.40 -0.65
CA MET A 229 8.11 -19.97 -0.16
C MET A 229 8.14 -19.85 1.36
N GLU A 230 7.86 -18.66 1.88
CA GLU A 230 7.93 -18.33 3.30
C GLU A 230 6.61 -17.74 3.81
N ARG A 231 6.30 -18.01 5.08
CA ARG A 231 5.13 -17.44 5.76
C ARG A 231 5.51 -16.06 6.32
N ARG A 232 4.82 -15.03 5.87
CA ARG A 232 5.01 -13.66 6.35
C ARG A 232 3.73 -13.07 6.90
N TRP A 233 3.83 -12.38 8.02
CA TRP A 233 2.74 -11.66 8.66
C TRP A 233 2.72 -10.22 8.17
N GLN A 234 1.53 -9.73 7.84
CA GLN A 234 1.26 -8.36 7.40
C GLN A 234 0.20 -7.72 8.27
N PHE A 235 0.27 -6.40 8.41
CA PHE A 235 -0.75 -5.63 9.12
C PHE A 235 -1.88 -5.19 8.18
N SER A 236 -3.11 -5.56 8.53
CA SER A 236 -4.33 -5.27 7.75
C SER A 236 -5.41 -4.54 8.53
N GLY A 237 -5.13 -4.04 9.74
CA GLY A 237 -6.14 -3.45 10.62
C GLY A 237 -6.91 -2.24 10.04
N PHE A 238 -6.36 -1.55 9.03
CA PHE A 238 -7.03 -0.44 8.34
C PHE A 238 -7.63 -0.83 6.98
N ASN A 239 -7.50 -2.09 6.54
CA ASN A 239 -7.92 -2.58 5.22
C ASN A 239 -9.41 -3.00 5.18
N ILE A 240 -10.28 -2.23 5.84
CA ILE A 240 -11.71 -2.54 6.05
C ILE A 240 -12.52 -2.50 4.73
N TYR A 241 -11.91 -2.10 3.61
CA TYR A 241 -12.58 -1.92 2.31
C TYR A 241 -12.09 -2.85 1.19
N ARG A 242 -11.26 -3.87 1.48
CA ARG A 242 -10.87 -4.88 0.47
C ARG A 242 -11.56 -6.22 0.70
N THR A 243 -12.89 -6.22 0.65
CA THR A 243 -13.67 -7.45 0.42
C THR A 243 -13.89 -7.53 -1.10
N THR A 244 -12.95 -8.16 -1.80
CA THR A 244 -13.14 -8.54 -3.20
C THR A 244 -13.94 -9.83 -3.24
N HIS A 245 -15.17 -9.74 -3.75
CA HIS A 245 -15.91 -10.89 -4.29
C HIS A 245 -15.37 -11.25 -5.68
#